data_AF-A0A944U2I7-F1
#
_entry.id   AF-A0A944U2I7-F1
#
_cell.length_a   1.000
_cell.length_b   1.000
_cell.length_c   1.000
_cell.angle_alpha   90.00
_cell.angle_beta   90.00
_cell.angle_gamma   90.00
#
_symmetry.space_group_name_H-M   'P 1'
#
loop_
_entity.id
_entity.type
_entity.pdbx_description
1 polymer ?
#
loop_
_entity_poly.entity_id
_entity_poly.type
_entity_poly.pdbx_seq_one_letter_code
_entity_poly.pdbx_strand_id
1 'polypeptide(L)'
;MIILGGTPSGILAAKSDKKVIILEQSSVLDGVLSSVVIRLDDYYLALNSGVIESFRQRVRTYHRSELANDPLVRAHLKIPIARKKNY
;
A
#
# COMPACT_ATOMS: atom_id res chain seq x y z
N MET A 1 31.07 -21.10 3.00
CA MET A 1 29.65 -21.50 2.91
C MET A 1 28.85 -20.28 2.49
N ILE A 2 27.90 -20.41 1.57
CA ILE A 2 27.07 -19.30 1.11
C ILE A 2 25.64 -19.54 1.61
N ILE A 3 25.05 -18.54 2.25
CA ILE A 3 23.67 -18.56 2.72
C ILE A 3 22.89 -17.49 1.97
N LEU A 4 21.74 -17.88 1.42
CA LEU A 4 20.81 -16.98 0.75
C LEU A 4 19.72 -16.58 1.75
N GLY A 5 19.57 -15.28 1.98
CA GLY A 5 18.64 -14.71 2.94
C GLY A 5 19.23 -14.58 4.34
N GLY A 6 19.31 -13.35 4.82
CA GLY A 6 19.72 -12.95 6.16
C GLY A 6 18.57 -12.92 7.17
N THR A 7 17.53 -13.73 6.97
CA THR A 7 16.45 -13.94 7.95
C THR A 7 16.99 -14.61 9.22
N PRO A 8 16.24 -14.67 10.34
CA PRO A 8 16.67 -15.38 11.55
C PRO A 8 17.14 -16.82 11.28
N SER A 9 16.50 -17.52 10.35
CA SER A 9 16.90 -18.88 9.95
C SER A 9 18.25 -18.89 9.25
N GLY A 10 18.52 -17.92 8.37
CA GLY A 10 19.80 -17.78 7.69
C GLY A 10 20.93 -17.40 8.65
N ILE A 11 20.65 -16.51 9.61
CA ILE A 11 21.59 -16.14 10.67
C ILE A 11 21.91 -17.33 11.56
N LEU A 12 20.90 -18.13 11.94
CA LEU A 12 21.12 -19.35 12.73
C LEU A 12 21.97 -20.37 11.96
N ALA A 13 21.70 -20.55 10.66
CA ALA A 13 22.50 -21.42 9.80
C ALA A 13 23.94 -20.89 9.59
N ALA A 14 24.15 -19.58 9.71
CA ALA A 14 25.48 -18.96 9.64
C ALA A 14 26.30 -19.20 10.91
N LYS A 15 25.66 -19.57 12.03
CA LYS A 15 26.31 -19.82 13.31
C LYS A 15 27.11 -21.14 13.26
N SER A 16 28.31 -21.04 12.71
CA SER A 16 29.27 -22.13 12.58
C SER A 16 30.69 -21.59 12.73
N ASP A 17 31.64 -22.45 13.11
CA ASP A 17 33.07 -22.08 13.20
C ASP A 17 33.75 -21.87 11.82
N LYS A 18 32.95 -21.85 10.75
CA LYS A 18 33.41 -21.70 9.37
C LYS A 18 33.18 -20.27 8.90
N LYS A 19 34.00 -19.83 7.95
CA LYS A 19 33.75 -18.56 7.25
C LYS A 19 32.51 -18.68 6.36
N VAL A 20 31.52 -17.84 6.63
CA VAL A 20 30.23 -17.80 5.92
C VAL A 20 30.05 -16.45 5.22
N ILE A 21 29.43 -16.47 4.05
CA ILE A 21 28.96 -15.27 3.33
C ILE A 21 27.43 -15.34 3.29
N ILE A 22 26.77 -14.29 3.77
CA ILE A 22 25.31 -14.15 3.72
C ILE A 22 24.99 -13.16 2.60
N LEU A 23 24.15 -13.59 1.66
CA LEU A 23 23.63 -12.75 0.59
C LEU A 23 22.17 -12.43 0.88
N GLU A 24 21.87 -11.16 1.10
CA GLU A 24 20.53 -10.65 1.39
C GLU A 24 20.17 -9.60 0.33
N GLN A 25 18.94 -9.63 -0.16
CA GLN A 25 18.45 -8.66 -1.14
C GLN A 25 18.15 -7.32 -0.47
N SER A 26 17.69 -7.37 0.78
CA SER A 26 17.41 -6.22 1.63
C SER A 26 18.70 -5.53 2.10
N SER A 27 18.64 -4.21 2.30
CA SER A 27 19.74 -3.45 2.93
C SER A 27 19.86 -3.70 4.44
N VAL A 28 18.94 -4.47 5.01
CA VAL A 28 18.91 -4.89 6.41
C VAL A 28 18.71 -6.41 6.51
N LEU A 29 19.42 -7.02 7.46
CA LEU A 29 19.19 -8.40 7.88
C LEU A 29 17.87 -8.49 8.65
N ASP A 30 17.47 -9.71 9.00
CA ASP A 30 16.28 -10.05 9.82
C ASP A 30 14.98 -10.28 9.03
N GLY A 31 14.97 -10.05 7.71
CA GLY A 31 13.83 -10.37 6.85
C GLY A 31 12.53 -9.72 7.32
N VAL A 32 11.50 -10.53 7.61
CA VAL A 32 10.19 -10.06 8.11
C VAL A 32 10.29 -9.45 9.51
N LEU A 33 11.31 -9.83 10.31
CA LEU A 33 11.53 -9.32 11.66
C LEU A 33 12.29 -7.99 11.68
N SER A 34 12.71 -7.44 10.54
CA SER A 34 13.30 -6.09 10.48
C SER A 34 12.22 -5.03 10.76
N SER A 35 11.83 -4.94 12.03
CA SER A 35 10.75 -4.09 12.51
C SER A 35 11.25 -2.65 12.59
N VAL A 36 11.09 -1.89 11.50
CA VAL A 36 10.84 -0.43 11.60
C VAL A 36 9.90 0.03 10.48
N VAL A 37 9.98 -0.54 9.28
CA VAL A 37 9.08 -0.19 8.18
C VAL A 37 8.68 -1.45 7.43
N ILE A 38 7.50 -1.97 7.76
CA ILE A 38 6.85 -2.99 6.96
C ILE A 38 6.55 -2.34 5.59
N ARG A 39 7.39 -2.63 4.59
CA ARG A 39 7.13 -2.21 3.20
C ARG A 39 5.96 -2.97 2.56
N LEU A 40 5.16 -3.72 3.34
CA LEU A 40 3.92 -4.29 2.81
C LEU A 40 3.03 -3.19 2.25
N ASP A 41 3.01 -1.99 2.82
CA ASP A 41 2.25 -0.88 2.23
C ASP A 41 2.78 -0.51 0.83
N ASP A 42 4.10 -0.47 0.63
CA ASP A 42 4.69 -0.24 -0.70
C ASP A 42 4.40 -1.38 -1.67
N TYR A 43 4.45 -2.64 -1.20
CA TYR A 43 4.10 -3.80 -2.02
C TYR A 43 2.61 -3.85 -2.34
N TYR A 44 1.74 -3.51 -1.39
CA TYR A 44 0.30 -3.38 -1.62
C TYR A 44 0.01 -2.23 -2.57
N LEU A 45 0.68 -1.09 -2.43
CA LEU A 45 0.54 0.04 -3.33
C LEU A 45 1.00 -0.34 -4.75
N ALA A 46 2.14 -1.02 -4.89
CA ALA A 46 2.66 -1.49 -6.17
C ALA A 46 1.72 -2.52 -6.82
N LEU A 47 1.29 -3.54 -6.07
CA LEU A 47 0.40 -4.61 -6.53
C LEU A 47 -1.01 -4.10 -6.86
N ASN A 48 -1.51 -3.09 -6.14
CA ASN A 48 -2.82 -2.52 -6.38
C ASN A 48 -2.80 -1.25 -7.25
N SER A 49 -1.64 -0.83 -7.75
CA SER A 49 -1.49 0.46 -8.47
C SER A 49 -2.45 0.59 -9.67
N GLY A 50 -2.69 -0.50 -10.41
CA GLY A 50 -3.69 -0.54 -11.49
C GLY A 50 -5.14 -0.72 -11.01
N VAL A 51 -5.34 -1.43 -9.90
CA VAL A 51 -6.66 -1.70 -9.32
C VAL A 51 -7.25 -0.44 -8.68
N ILE A 52 -6.42 0.33 -7.98
CA ILE A 52 -6.84 1.59 -7.35
C ILE A 52 -7.14 2.64 -8.41
N GLU A 53 -6.32 2.79 -9.45
CA GLU A 53 -6.59 3.78 -10.50
C GLU A 53 -7.83 3.41 -11.33
N SER A 54 -8.02 2.13 -11.67
CA SER A 54 -9.23 1.68 -12.37
C SER A 54 -10.48 1.84 -11.51
N PHE A 55 -10.41 1.54 -10.20
CA PHE A 55 -11.50 1.83 -9.28
C PHE A 55 -11.81 3.34 -9.21
N ARG A 56 -10.78 4.18 -9.08
CA ARG A 56 -10.91 5.64 -9.03
C ARG A 56 -11.55 6.20 -10.30
N GLN A 57 -11.17 5.68 -11.47
CA GLN A 57 -11.77 6.05 -12.75
C GLN A 57 -13.24 5.64 -12.83
N ARG A 58 -13.60 4.42 -12.42
CA ARG A 58 -15.00 3.97 -12.38
C ARG A 58 -15.87 4.86 -11.48
N VAL A 59 -15.41 5.15 -10.28
CA VAL A 59 -16.12 6.04 -9.34
C VAL A 59 -16.30 7.43 -9.95
N ARG A 60 -15.25 8.00 -10.56
CA ARG A 60 -15.29 9.30 -11.22
C ARG A 60 -16.29 9.33 -12.39
N THR A 61 -16.32 8.29 -13.21
CA THR A 61 -17.28 8.17 -14.33
C THR A 61 -18.71 8.09 -13.79
N TYR A 62 -18.97 7.21 -12.82
CA TYR A 62 -20.28 7.08 -12.19
C TYR A 62 -20.78 8.40 -11.60
N HIS A 63 -19.91 9.17 -10.93
CA HIS A 63 -20.29 10.46 -10.36
C HIS A 63 -20.66 11.50 -11.43
N ARG A 64 -20.05 11.41 -12.61
CA ARG A 64 -20.24 12.38 -13.71
C ARG A 64 -21.37 12.00 -14.66
N SER A 65 -21.66 10.71 -14.83
CA SER A 65 -22.72 10.24 -15.74
C SER A 65 -23.99 9.91 -14.97
N GLU A 66 -23.93 8.96 -14.04
CA GLU A 66 -25.12 8.41 -13.38
C GLU A 66 -25.59 9.34 -12.27
N LEU A 67 -24.70 9.58 -11.29
CA LEU A 67 -25.04 10.33 -10.08
C LEU A 67 -25.40 11.79 -10.38
N ALA A 68 -24.76 12.40 -11.38
CA ALA A 68 -25.07 13.77 -11.81
C ALA A 68 -26.49 13.90 -12.39
N ASN A 69 -26.99 12.83 -13.00
CA ASN A 69 -28.32 12.78 -13.61
C ASN A 69 -29.39 12.22 -12.68
N ASP A 70 -29.01 11.69 -11.51
CA ASP A 70 -29.92 11.15 -10.53
C ASP A 70 -30.92 12.22 -10.02
N PRO A 71 -32.23 11.96 -10.10
CA PRO A 71 -33.26 12.93 -9.70
C PRO A 71 -33.18 13.38 -8.24
N LEU A 72 -32.81 12.48 -7.32
CA LEU A 72 -32.66 12.78 -5.89
C LEU A 72 -31.42 13.63 -5.65
N VAL A 73 -30.31 13.32 -6.32
CA VAL A 73 -29.07 14.13 -6.23
C VAL A 73 -29.31 15.53 -6.77
N ARG A 74 -29.98 15.66 -7.93
CA ARG A 74 -30.34 16.97 -8.50
C ARG A 74 -31.32 17.76 -7.64
N ALA A 75 -32.24 17.07 -6.94
CA ALA A 75 -33.13 17.71 -5.98
C ALA A 75 -32.36 18.20 -4.73
N HIS A 76 -31.40 17.42 -4.23
CA HIS A 76 -30.57 17.77 -3.09
C HIS A 76 -29.63 18.94 -3.38
N LEU A 77 -29.05 19.03 -4.58
CA LEU A 77 -28.18 20.15 -5.01
C LEU A 77 -28.89 21.50 -5.09
N LYS A 78 -30.23 21.52 -5.15
CA LYS A 78 -31.04 22.75 -5.14
C LYS A 78 -31.33 23.27 -3.73
N ILE A 79 -31.05 22.46 -2.70
CA ILE A 79 -31.14 22.89 -1.31
C ILE A 79 -29.87 23.70 -1.03
N PRO A 80 -29.95 25.02 -0.78
CA PRO A 80 -28.77 25.79 -0.44
C PRO A 80 -28.21 25.23 0.87
N ILE A 81 -27.09 24.51 0.81
CA ILE A 81 -26.34 24.18 2.01
C ILE A 81 -25.75 25.50 2.48
N ALA A 82 -26.37 26.10 3.51
CA ALA A 82 -25.83 27.29 4.15
C ALA A 82 -24.43 26.95 4.66
N ARG A 83 -23.39 27.35 3.91
CA ARG A 83 -22.01 27.26 4.38
C ARG A 83 -21.91 28.20 5.57
N LYS A 84 -21.87 27.64 6.78
CA LYS A 84 -21.48 28.39 7.98
C LYS A 84 -20.09 28.98 7.71
N LYS A 85 -20.03 30.29 7.45
CA LYS A 85 -18.77 31.03 7.49
C LYS A 85 -18.42 31.12 8.98
N ASN A 86 -17.50 30.28 9.42
CA ASN A 86 -16.84 30.49 10.70
C ASN A 86 -15.86 31.64 10.47
N TYR A 87 -16.17 32.82 11.01
CA TYR A 87 -15.24 33.92 11.19
C TYR A 87 -14.40 33.66 12.44
#